data_AF-A0A7X0BU37-F1
#
_entry.id   AF-A0A7X0BU37-F1
#
_cell.length_a   1.000
_cell.length_b   1.000
_cell.length_c   1.000
_cell.angle_alpha   90.00
_cell.angle_beta   90.00
_cell.angle_gamma   90.00
#
_symmetry.space_group_name_H-M   'P 1'
#
loop_
_entity.id
_entity.type
_entity.pdbx_description
1 polymer ?
#
loop_
_entity_poly.entity_id
_entity_poly.type
_entity_poly.pdbx_seq_one_letter_code
_entity_poly.pdbx_strand_id
1 'polypeptide(L)'
;MNIDTWKSLSEEDQKFKAKHLNPYEEWDLFKSVENEFIQFIGNELGISKVFCGIGGTVGGVNSISVHIKRGGTKKRLPKYFLGFPVIKAYESQS
;
A
#
# COMPACT_ATOMS: atom_id res chain seq x y z
N MET A 1 1.04 -10.34 12.82
CA MET A 1 -0.33 -10.86 12.51
C MET A 1 -0.35 -11.51 11.13
N ASN A 2 -1.18 -12.53 10.89
CA ASN A 2 -1.36 -13.12 9.55
C ASN A 2 -2.42 -12.34 8.72
N ILE A 3 -2.24 -12.30 7.40
CA ILE A 3 -3.14 -11.67 6.42
C ILE A 3 -4.58 -12.19 6.47
N ASP A 4 -4.83 -13.47 6.75
CA ASP A 4 -6.17 -14.04 6.81
C ASP A 4 -6.96 -13.46 7.99
N THR A 5 -6.30 -13.34 9.15
CA THR A 5 -6.86 -12.65 10.31
C THR A 5 -7.13 -11.19 10.01
N TRP A 6 -6.22 -10.52 9.30
CA TRP A 6 -6.42 -9.13 8.90
C TRP A 6 -7.62 -8.95 7.97
N LYS A 7 -7.76 -9.82 6.96
CA LYS A 7 -8.87 -9.81 6.00
C LYS A 7 -10.23 -10.10 6.66
N SER A 8 -10.26 -10.83 7.77
CA SER A 8 -11.49 -11.08 8.53
C SER A 8 -12.00 -9.86 9.33
N LEU A 9 -11.18 -8.83 9.51
CA LEU A 9 -11.58 -7.59 10.16
C LEU A 9 -12.50 -6.75 9.26
N SER A 10 -13.34 -5.93 9.87
CA SER A 10 -14.10 -4.91 9.14
C SER A 10 -13.17 -3.88 8.48
N GLU A 11 -13.63 -3.23 7.41
CA GLU A 11 -12.84 -2.18 6.74
C GLU A 11 -12.50 -1.02 7.70
N GLU A 12 -13.42 -0.69 8.61
CA GLU A 12 -13.20 0.34 9.64
C GLU A 12 -12.11 -0.08 10.63
N ASP A 13 -12.14 -1.33 11.11
CA ASP A 13 -11.11 -1.88 11.99
C ASP A 13 -9.75 -1.94 11.31
N GLN A 14 -9.71 -2.35 10.04
CA GLN A 14 -8.47 -2.37 9.26
C GLN A 14 -7.89 -0.95 9.16
N LYS A 15 -8.71 0.05 8.81
CA LYS A 15 -8.26 1.45 8.72
C LYS A 15 -7.81 2.01 10.06
N PHE A 16 -8.52 1.70 11.13
CA PHE A 16 -8.17 2.15 12.47
C PHE A 16 -6.84 1.52 12.90
N LYS A 17 -6.74 0.18 12.84
CA LYS A 17 -5.53 -0.53 13.25
C LYS A 17 -4.33 -0.17 12.38
N ALA A 18 -4.49 -0.05 11.06
CA ALA A 18 -3.38 0.26 10.14
C ALA A 18 -2.64 1.55 10.52
N LYS A 19 -3.35 2.54 11.08
CA LYS A 19 -2.73 3.80 11.56
C LYS A 19 -1.83 3.62 12.78
N HIS A 20 -2.07 2.60 13.59
CA HIS A 20 -1.40 2.36 14.87
C HIS A 20 -0.43 1.18 14.83
N LEU A 21 -0.40 0.42 13.74
CA LEU A 21 0.55 -0.67 13.56
C LEU A 21 1.98 -0.17 13.51
N ASN A 22 2.88 -0.90 14.16
CA ASN A 22 4.30 -0.70 14.02
C ASN A 22 4.84 -1.60 12.89
N PRO A 23 5.35 -1.05 11.78
CA PRO A 23 5.84 -1.85 10.66
C PRO A 23 7.05 -2.73 11.02
N TYR A 24 7.81 -2.37 12.05
CA TYR A 24 8.97 -3.17 12.48
C TYR A 24 8.55 -4.42 13.26
N GLU A 25 7.40 -4.39 13.92
CA GLU A 25 6.85 -5.54 14.67
C GLU A 25 5.92 -6.38 13.80
N GLU A 26 5.25 -5.75 12.83
CA GLU A 26 4.22 -6.37 12.00
C GLU A 26 4.64 -6.49 10.53
N TRP A 27 5.95 -6.56 10.25
CA TRP A 27 6.51 -6.55 8.91
C TRP A 27 5.88 -7.61 7.97
N ASP A 28 5.62 -8.81 8.48
CA ASP A 28 4.99 -9.90 7.72
C ASP A 28 3.59 -9.55 7.21
N LEU A 29 2.81 -8.83 8.02
CA LEU A 29 1.49 -8.33 7.60
C LEU A 29 1.64 -7.30 6.49
N PHE A 30 2.56 -6.34 6.64
CA PHE A 30 2.80 -5.30 5.63
C PHE A 30 3.26 -5.92 4.30
N LYS A 31 4.15 -6.93 4.35
CA LYS A 31 4.59 -7.66 3.17
C LYS A 31 3.47 -8.47 2.53
N SER A 32 2.60 -9.08 3.34
CA SER A 32 1.43 -9.77 2.83
C SER A 32 0.46 -8.81 2.14
N VAL A 33 0.18 -7.65 2.74
CA VAL A 33 -0.66 -6.60 2.12
C VAL A 33 -0.04 -6.06 0.83
N GLU A 34 1.28 -5.87 0.79
CA GLU A 34 2.02 -5.48 -0.41
C GLU A 34 1.82 -6.52 -1.54
N ASN A 35 2.00 -7.81 -1.23
CA ASN A 35 1.82 -8.89 -2.20
C ASN A 35 0.37 -9.00 -2.69
N GLU A 36 -0.60 -8.87 -1.79
CA GLU A 36 -2.03 -8.85 -2.13
C GLU A 36 -2.36 -7.67 -3.05
N PHE A 37 -1.78 -6.49 -2.77
CA PHE A 37 -1.98 -5.33 -3.62
C PHE A 37 -1.37 -5.56 -5.01
N ILE A 38 -0.16 -6.14 -5.10
CA ILE A 38 0.50 -6.48 -6.37
C ILE A 38 -0.35 -7.48 -7.17
N GLN A 39 -0.93 -8.49 -6.52
CA GLN A 39 -1.83 -9.44 -7.17
C GLN A 39 -3.13 -8.77 -7.62
N PHE A 40 -3.68 -7.86 -6.82
CA PHE A 40 -4.90 -7.11 -7.15
C PHE A 40 -4.73 -6.21 -8.37
N ILE A 41 -3.62 -5.47 -8.46
CA ILE A 41 -3.33 -4.61 -9.61
C ILE A 41 -2.90 -5.42 -10.84
N GLY A 42 -2.34 -6.62 -10.66
CA GLY A 42 -1.80 -7.46 -11.73
C GLY A 42 -0.47 -6.94 -12.30
N ASN A 43 0.04 -7.62 -13.34
CA ASN A 43 1.30 -7.28 -14.00
C ASN A 43 1.11 -6.07 -14.97
N GLU A 44 0.74 -4.93 -14.40
CA GLU A 44 0.32 -3.75 -15.17
C GLU A 44 1.49 -2.90 -15.65
N LEU A 45 1.45 -2.59 -16.95
CA LEU A 45 2.37 -1.67 -17.61
C LEU A 45 2.30 -0.28 -16.98
N GLY A 46 3.38 0.13 -16.31
CA GLY A 46 3.54 1.50 -15.81
C GLY A 46 3.74 1.63 -14.30
N ILE A 47 3.67 0.55 -13.54
CA ILE A 47 4.08 0.55 -12.12
C ILE A 47 5.52 0.05 -12.05
N SER A 48 6.41 0.81 -11.41
CA SER A 48 7.81 0.42 -11.20
C SER A 48 8.00 -0.29 -9.87
N LYS A 49 7.27 0.13 -8.83
CA LYS A 49 7.42 -0.41 -7.48
C LYS A 49 6.14 -0.23 -6.69
N VAL A 50 5.81 -1.24 -5.88
CA VAL A 50 4.82 -1.15 -4.81
C VAL A 50 5.56 -1.38 -3.50
N PHE A 51 5.25 -0.58 -2.48
CA PHE A 51 5.80 -0.73 -1.15
C PHE A 51 4.73 -0.46 -0.10
N CYS A 52 4.55 -1.38 0.85
CA CYS A 52 3.69 -1.14 2.01
C CYS A 52 4.54 -0.85 3.25
N GLY A 53 4.37 0.32 3.85
CA GLY A 53 5.17 0.76 5.00
C GLY A 53 4.90 2.22 5.38
N ILE A 54 5.79 2.81 6.16
CA ILE A 54 5.69 4.25 6.50
C ILE A 54 5.93 5.07 5.24
N GLY A 55 4.90 5.77 4.78
CA GLY A 55 4.94 6.68 3.64
C GLY A 55 5.65 7.98 4.02
N GLY A 56 6.73 8.31 3.30
CA GLY A 56 7.59 9.45 3.64
C GLY A 56 7.05 10.83 3.27
N THR A 57 5.98 10.94 2.48
CA THR A 57 5.64 12.22 1.83
C THR A 57 4.68 13.15 2.58
N VAL A 58 3.94 12.70 3.61
CA VAL A 58 3.26 13.59 4.56
C VAL A 58 3.00 12.82 5.87
N GLY A 59 3.72 13.15 6.95
CA GLY A 59 3.31 12.78 8.31
C GLY A 59 3.55 11.33 8.77
N GLY A 60 4.36 10.52 8.07
CA GLY A 60 4.82 9.23 8.58
C GLY A 60 3.71 8.20 8.82
N VAL A 61 2.70 8.16 7.96
CA VAL A 61 1.59 7.21 8.08
C VAL A 61 1.88 5.90 7.35
N ASN A 62 1.41 4.78 7.89
CA ASN A 62 1.43 3.51 7.20
C ASN A 62 0.57 3.58 5.94
N SER A 63 1.13 3.23 4.79
CA SER A 63 0.50 3.38 3.47
C SER A 63 1.06 2.39 2.46
N ILE A 64 0.28 2.15 1.40
CA ILE A 64 0.75 1.48 0.18
C ILE A 64 1.22 2.57 -0.78
N SER A 65 2.53 2.68 -0.94
CA SER A 65 3.18 3.57 -1.90
C SER A 65 3.34 2.87 -3.25
N VAL A 66 2.73 3.44 -4.28
CA VAL A 66 2.78 2.93 -5.66
C VAL A 66 3.57 3.90 -6.52
N HIS A 67 4.74 3.46 -6.96
CA HIS A 67 5.60 4.20 -7.86
C HIS A 67 5.19 3.97 -9.30
N ILE A 68 4.86 5.06 -9.98
CA ILE A 68 4.39 5.06 -11.36
C ILE A 68 5.55 5.55 -12.25
N LYS A 69 5.89 4.74 -13.25
CA LYS A 69 6.92 5.03 -14.27
C LYS A 69 6.57 6.29 -15.05
N ARG A 70 7.61 7.01 -15.50
CA ARG A 70 7.47 8.15 -16.42
C ARG A 70 6.65 7.78 -17.66
N GLY A 71 5.65 8.59 -17.98
CA GLY A 71 4.77 8.36 -19.14
C GLY A 71 3.75 7.23 -18.96
N GLY A 72 3.73 6.57 -17.79
CA GLY A 72 2.70 5.60 -17.44
C GLY A 72 1.31 6.25 -17.42
N THR A 73 0.30 5.53 -17.89
CA THR A 73 -1.07 6.02 -17.90
C THR A 73 -1.55 6.27 -16.47
N LYS A 74 -2.20 7.41 -16.20
CA LYS A 74 -2.81 7.72 -14.90
C LYS A 74 -3.88 6.68 -14.56
N LYS A 75 -3.50 5.62 -13.87
CA LYS A 75 -4.42 4.55 -13.43
C LYS A 75 -5.29 5.02 -12.26
N ARG A 76 -6.53 4.54 -12.23
CA ARG A 76 -7.40 4.65 -11.05
C ARG A 76 -7.01 3.56 -10.07
N LEU A 77 -6.19 3.91 -9.08
CA LEU A 77 -5.94 3.07 -7.92
C LEU A 77 -7.02 3.33 -6.87
N PRO A 78 -7.39 2.33 -6.05
CA PRO A 78 -8.31 2.55 -4.95
C PRO A 78 -7.70 3.55 -3.96
N LYS A 79 -8.52 4.29 -3.22
CA LYS A 79 -8.03 5.23 -2.19
C LYS A 79 -7.44 4.50 -0.98
N TYR A 80 -8.01 3.34 -0.67
CA TYR A 80 -7.60 2.46 0.42
C TYR A 80 -7.59 1.02 -0.07
N PHE A 81 -6.70 0.21 0.48
CA PHE A 81 -6.67 -1.23 0.25
C PHE A 81 -6.29 -1.93 1.55
N LEU A 82 -7.14 -2.86 2.00
CA LEU A 82 -6.99 -3.57 3.28
C LEU A 82 -6.70 -2.65 4.47
N GLY A 83 -7.36 -1.49 4.52
CA GLY A 83 -7.17 -0.47 5.56
C GLY A 83 -6.05 0.54 5.33
N PHE A 84 -5.11 0.25 4.43
CA PHE A 84 -3.98 1.14 4.15
C PHE A 84 -4.34 2.16 3.06
N PRO A 85 -4.05 3.47 3.26
CA PRO A 85 -4.19 4.45 2.19
C PRO A 85 -3.21 4.14 1.06
N VAL A 86 -3.67 4.30 -0.18
CA VAL A 86 -2.84 4.09 -1.38
C VAL A 86 -2.37 5.43 -1.92
N ILE A 87 -1.06 5.63 -1.94
CA ILE A 87 -0.41 6.88 -2.34
C ILE A 87 0.35 6.64 -3.64
N LYS A 88 0.16 7.55 -4.60
CA LYS A 88 0.89 7.52 -5.87
C LYS A 88 2.14 8.39 -5.77
N ALA A 89 3.29 7.80 -6.01
CA ALA A 89 4.55 8.51 -6.22
C ALA A 89 4.88 8.46 -7.71
N TYR A 90 5.05 9.61 -8.34
CA TYR A 90 5.49 9.67 -9.73
C TYR A 90 7.00 9.89 -9.75
N GLU A 91 7.73 9.15 -10.58
CA GLU A 91 9.15 9.38 -10.79
C GLU A 91 9.36 10.77 -11.43
N SER A 92 10.06 11.67 -10.72
CA SER A 92 10.40 13.01 -11.21
C SER A 92 11.48 12.96 -12.28
N GLN A 93 11.44 13.87 -13.27
CA GLN A 93 12.54 14.08 -14.21
C GLN A 93 13.81 14.45 -13.43
N SER A 94 14.85 13.61 -13.52
CA SER A 94 16.24 14.02 -13.35
C SER A 94 16.85 14.22 -14.72
#